data_AF-A0A497QU66-F1
#
_entry.id   AF-A0A497QU66-F1
#
_cell.length_a   1.000
_cell.length_b   1.000
_cell.length_c   1.000
_cell.angle_alpha   90.00
_cell.angle_beta   90.00
_cell.angle_gamma   90.00
#
_symmetry.space_group_name_H-M   'P 1'
#
loop_
_entity.id
_entity.type
_entity.pdbx_description
1 polymer ?
#
loop_
_entity_poly.entity_id
_entity_poly.type
_entity_poly.pdbx_seq_one_letter_code
_entity_poly.pdbx_strand_id
1 'polypeptide(L)'
;MKLPVNYNEIHYTNRRVVRNEYVKRQKGKCFYCGEALDKNPCSSVRCRPVNKKLFPEGFFKWPVHLHHDHVTGMTIGAVHCYCNAVLWQYHGE
;
A
#
# COMPACT_ATOMS: atom_id res chain seq x y z
N MET A 1 -15.71 -7.48 -7.25
CA MET A 1 -15.52 -8.35 -6.05
C MET A 1 -16.00 -7.63 -4.80
N LYS A 2 -16.27 -8.36 -3.70
CA LYS A 2 -16.55 -7.73 -2.40
C LYS A 2 -15.22 -7.39 -1.71
N LEU A 3 -15.15 -6.18 -1.14
CA LEU A 3 -14.02 -5.69 -0.35
C LEU A 3 -14.58 -5.14 0.97
N PRO A 4 -13.81 -5.14 2.08
CA PRO A 4 -12.44 -5.67 2.18
C PRO A 4 -12.41 -7.20 2.19
N VAL A 5 -11.23 -7.78 1.95
CA VAL A 5 -10.96 -9.22 2.07
C VAL A 5 -9.81 -9.44 3.05
N ASN A 6 -9.70 -10.64 3.64
CA ASN A 6 -8.58 -10.95 4.52
C ASN A 6 -7.31 -11.22 3.70
N TYR A 7 -6.30 -10.35 3.86
CA TYR A 7 -5.00 -10.44 3.19
C TYR A 7 -4.26 -11.75 3.51
N ASN A 8 -4.45 -12.26 4.73
CA ASN A 8 -3.77 -13.45 5.25
C ASN A 8 -4.33 -14.75 4.66
N GLU A 9 -5.57 -14.72 4.17
CA GLU A 9 -6.27 -15.91 3.65
C GLU A 9 -6.25 -15.99 2.11
N ILE A 10 -5.86 -14.92 1.42
CA ILE A 10 -5.85 -14.88 -0.05
C ILE A 10 -4.47 -15.18 -0.63
N HIS A 11 -4.46 -16.03 -1.67
CA HIS A 11 -3.28 -16.33 -2.46
C HIS A 11 -2.69 -15.07 -3.13
N TYR A 12 -1.38 -15.03 -3.35
CA TYR A 12 -0.68 -13.84 -3.87
C TYR A 12 -1.22 -13.38 -5.24
N THR A 13 -1.70 -14.29 -6.08
CA THR A 13 -2.34 -13.96 -7.37
C THR A 13 -3.60 -13.13 -7.18
N ASN A 14 -4.40 -13.43 -6.14
CA ASN A 14 -5.61 -12.69 -5.80
C ASN A 14 -5.28 -11.32 -5.20
N ARG A 15 -4.14 -11.16 -4.50
CA ARG A 15 -3.69 -9.85 -4.00
C ARG A 15 -3.53 -8.83 -5.12
N ARG A 16 -3.07 -9.25 -6.31
CA ARG A 16 -2.99 -8.37 -7.49
C ARG A 16 -4.37 -7.91 -7.95
N VAL A 17 -5.35 -8.82 -7.98
CA VAL A 17 -6.74 -8.50 -8.38
C VAL A 17 -7.37 -7.54 -7.37
N VAL A 18 -7.22 -7.82 -6.08
CA VAL A 18 -7.69 -6.95 -4.99
C VAL A 18 -7.09 -5.55 -5.09
N ARG A 19 -5.76 -5.45 -5.26
CA ARG A 19 -5.08 -4.17 -5.44
C ARG A 19 -5.64 -3.39 -6.62
N ASN A 20 -5.84 -4.04 -7.76
CA ASN A 20 -6.37 -3.37 -8.95
C ASN A 20 -7.82 -2.89 -8.75
N GLU A 21 -8.64 -3.65 -8.02
CA GLU A 21 -9.98 -3.22 -7.64
C GLU A 21 -9.93 -1.99 -6.72
N TYR A 22 -9.02 -1.96 -5.73
CA TYR A 22 -8.82 -0.77 -4.89
C TYR A 22 -8.36 0.44 -5.71
N VAL A 23 -7.40 0.27 -6.62
CA VAL A 23 -6.97 1.33 -7.54
C VAL A 23 -8.15 1.92 -8.30
N LYS A 24 -9.04 1.06 -8.82
CA LYS A 24 -10.26 1.49 -9.52
C LYS A 24 -11.20 2.27 -8.60
N ARG A 25 -11.52 1.74 -7.41
CA ARG A 25 -12.44 2.39 -6.44
C ARG A 25 -11.89 3.70 -5.88
N GLN A 26 -10.57 3.76 -5.69
CA GLN A 26 -9.86 4.96 -5.25
C GLN A 26 -9.62 5.97 -6.38
N LYS A 27 -10.13 5.71 -7.59
CA LYS A 27 -9.94 6.58 -8.76
C LYS A 27 -8.47 6.89 -9.04
N GLY A 28 -7.61 5.89 -8.86
CA GLY A 28 -6.16 6.02 -9.05
C GLY A 28 -5.43 6.81 -7.95
N LYS A 29 -6.10 7.20 -6.86
CA LYS A 29 -5.48 7.92 -5.74
C LYS A 29 -4.96 6.96 -4.67
N CYS A 30 -3.88 7.35 -4.00
CA CYS A 30 -3.31 6.64 -2.87
C CYS A 30 -4.23 6.78 -1.65
N PHE A 31 -4.51 5.66 -0.98
CA PHE A 31 -5.36 5.66 0.21
C PHE A 31 -4.78 6.53 1.34
N TYR A 32 -3.45 6.53 1.51
CA TYR A 32 -2.79 7.21 2.61
C TYR A 32 -2.60 8.71 2.36
N CYS A 33 -1.99 9.09 1.23
CA CYS A 33 -1.58 10.46 0.99
C CYS A 33 -2.52 11.23 0.05
N GLY A 34 -3.51 10.58 -0.55
CA GLY A 34 -4.48 11.19 -1.48
C GLY A 34 -3.95 11.52 -2.88
N GLU A 35 -2.63 11.49 -3.10
CA GLU A 35 -2.00 11.75 -4.41
C GLU A 35 -2.19 10.61 -5.40
N ALA A 36 -2.07 10.91 -6.69
CA ALA A 36 -2.18 9.91 -7.75
C ALA A 36 -1.11 8.81 -7.62
N LEU A 37 -1.51 7.54 -7.75
CA LEU A 37 -0.67 6.35 -7.57
C LEU A 37 0.43 6.21 -8.63
N ASP A 38 0.28 6.87 -9.77
CA ASP A 38 1.28 6.96 -10.86
C ASP A 38 2.25 8.15 -10.69
N LYS A 39 2.05 8.96 -9.65
CA LYS A 39 2.92 10.08 -9.29
C LYS A 39 3.63 9.79 -7.98
N ASN A 40 4.54 10.70 -7.61
CA ASN A 40 5.19 10.66 -6.32
C ASN A 40 4.20 10.94 -5.18
N PRO A 41 4.42 10.39 -3.98
CA PRO A 41 3.67 10.78 -2.77
C PRO A 41 3.75 12.29 -2.49
N CYS A 42 2.82 12.80 -1.69
CA CYS A 42 2.85 14.18 -1.24
C CYS A 42 4.14 14.50 -0.47
N SER A 43 4.50 15.79 -0.41
CA SER A 43 5.75 16.25 0.20
C SER A 43 5.90 15.83 1.66
N SER A 44 4.83 15.87 2.45
CA SER A 44 4.86 15.49 3.88
C SER A 44 5.27 14.03 4.10
N VAL A 45 4.94 13.13 3.17
CA VAL A 45 5.40 11.74 3.19
C VAL A 45 6.84 11.64 2.70
N ARG A 46 7.18 12.32 1.60
CA ARG A 46 8.54 12.28 1.02
C ARG A 46 9.62 12.85 1.94
N CYS A 47 9.27 13.76 2.84
CA CYS A 47 10.18 14.31 3.84
C CYS A 47 10.48 13.35 5.00
N ARG A 48 9.85 12.17 5.08
CA ARG A 48 10.08 11.17 6.13
C ARG A 48 11.07 10.10 5.64
N PRO A 49 12.32 10.07 6.14
CA PRO A 49 13.35 9.18 5.61
C PRO A 49 13.09 7.71 5.95
N VAL A 50 12.79 6.91 4.94
CA VAL A 50 12.63 5.46 5.07
C VAL A 50 13.98 4.74 5.06
N ASN A 51 14.24 3.92 6.08
CA ASN A 51 15.37 2.99 6.10
C ASN A 51 15.04 1.77 5.23
N LYS A 52 15.54 1.79 3.99
CA LYS A 52 15.27 0.74 2.99
C LYS A 52 15.74 -0.66 3.43
N LYS A 53 16.67 -0.78 4.39
CA LYS A 53 17.16 -2.07 4.91
C LYS A 53 16.11 -2.84 5.71
N LEU A 54 15.04 -2.18 6.15
CA LEU A 54 13.93 -2.81 6.88
C LEU A 54 12.97 -3.55 5.94
N PHE A 55 13.09 -3.37 4.62
CA PHE A 55 12.15 -3.89 3.63
C PHE A 55 12.79 -4.96 2.76
N PRO A 56 12.01 -5.94 2.27
CA PRO A 56 12.51 -6.97 1.37
C PRO A 56 13.13 -6.40 0.09
N GLU A 57 14.03 -7.17 -0.51
CA GLU A 57 14.60 -6.83 -1.82
C GLU A 57 13.48 -6.63 -2.86
N GLY A 58 13.59 -5.57 -3.66
CA GLY A 58 12.61 -5.24 -4.69
C GLY A 58 11.31 -4.61 -4.16
N PHE A 59 11.14 -4.38 -2.86
CA PHE A 59 9.95 -3.70 -2.31
C PHE A 59 9.64 -2.37 -3.02
N PHE A 60 10.66 -1.53 -3.24
CA PHE A 60 10.52 -0.24 -3.92
C PHE A 60 10.46 -0.32 -5.45
N LYS A 61 10.68 -1.51 -6.04
CA LYS A 61 10.53 -1.74 -7.50
C LYS A 61 9.05 -1.74 -7.91
N TRP A 62 8.17 -2.12 -7.00
CA TRP A 62 6.73 -2.18 -7.24
C TRP A 62 6.07 -0.90 -6.71
N PRO A 63 5.61 0.02 -7.56
CA PRO A 63 5.23 1.37 -7.12
C PRO A 63 3.94 1.42 -6.29
N VAL A 64 3.08 0.40 -6.40
CA VAL A 64 1.78 0.34 -5.71
C VAL A 64 1.66 -0.96 -4.92
N HIS A 65 1.39 -0.82 -3.63
CA HIS A 65 1.22 -1.92 -2.68
C HIS A 65 -0.24 -2.00 -2.22
N LEU A 66 -0.64 -3.21 -1.83
CA LEU A 66 -1.93 -3.45 -1.18
C LEU A 66 -1.69 -3.39 0.33
N HIS A 67 -2.17 -2.31 0.95
CA HIS A 67 -2.08 -2.11 2.39
C HIS A 67 -3.27 -2.77 3.09
N HIS A 68 -3.02 -3.26 4.30
CA HIS A 68 -3.97 -4.01 5.11
C HIS A 68 -3.67 -3.77 6.58
N ASP A 69 -4.70 -3.93 7.40
CA ASP A 69 -4.60 -3.82 8.86
C ASP A 69 -3.87 -5.05 9.41
N HIS A 70 -2.80 -4.84 10.19
CA HIS A 70 -1.96 -5.92 10.72
C HIS A 70 -2.57 -6.67 11.92
N VAL A 71 -3.67 -6.18 12.50
CA VAL A 71 -4.39 -6.84 13.61
C VAL A 71 -5.48 -7.77 13.09
N THR A 72 -6.28 -7.29 12.14
CA THR A 72 -7.44 -8.00 11.58
C THR A 72 -7.10 -8.75 10.29
N GLY A 73 -6.01 -8.37 9.61
CA GLY A 73 -5.65 -8.86 8.28
C GLY A 73 -6.48 -8.25 7.16
N MET A 74 -7.44 -7.36 7.44
CA MET A 74 -8.37 -6.86 6.44
C MET A 74 -7.71 -5.83 5.52
N THR A 75 -7.89 -5.99 4.21
CA THR A 75 -7.34 -5.04 3.23
C THR A 75 -7.94 -3.66 3.39
N ILE A 76 -7.10 -2.63 3.32
CA ILE A 76 -7.50 -1.24 3.50
C ILE A 76 -7.57 -0.54 2.13
N GLY A 77 -6.49 -0.63 1.35
CA GLY A 77 -6.41 0.12 0.11
C GLY A 77 -5.12 -0.04 -0.68
N ALA A 78 -5.09 0.54 -1.87
CA ALA A 78 -3.88 0.68 -2.67
C ALA A 78 -3.11 1.94 -2.26
N VAL A 79 -1.81 1.81 -2.02
CA VAL A 79 -0.92 2.90 -1.60
C VAL A 79 0.37 2.91 -2.41
N HIS A 80 1.06 4.04 -2.51
CA HIS A 80 2.44 4.06 -3.04
C HIS A 80 3.34 3.16 -2.19
N CYS A 81 4.39 2.59 -2.79
CA CYS A 81 5.40 1.82 -2.04
C CYS A 81 6.04 2.62 -0.92
N TYR A 82 6.36 3.89 -1.18
CA TYR A 82 6.97 4.74 -0.17
C TYR A 82 5.98 5.11 0.94
N CYS A 83 4.71 5.34 0.61
CA CYS A 83 3.66 5.53 1.62
C CYS A 83 3.51 4.30 2.50
N ASN A 84 3.52 3.10 1.92
CA ASN A 84 3.46 1.85 2.67
C ASN A 84 4.67 1.70 3.61
N ALA A 85 5.88 2.03 3.13
CA ALA A 85 7.07 1.99 3.97
C ALA A 85 7.02 3.00 5.13
N VAL A 86 6.46 4.19 4.92
CA VAL A 86 6.27 5.20 5.98
C VAL A 86 5.26 4.71 7.01
N LEU A 87 4.14 4.13 6.59
CA LEU A 87 3.16 3.50 7.47
C LEU A 87 3.81 2.43 8.35
N TRP A 88 4.58 1.53 7.74
CA TRP A 88 5.29 0.49 8.46
C TRP A 88 6.31 1.01 9.46
N GLN A 89 7.20 1.89 9.00
CA GLN A 89 8.33 2.33 9.82
C GLN A 89 7.92 3.27 10.97
N TYR A 90 6.87 4.08 10.79
CA TYR A 90 6.53 5.15 11.74
C TYR A 90 5.20 4.97 12.46
N HIS A 91 4.31 4.13 11.94
CA HIS A 91 2.94 4.02 12.44
C HIS A 91 2.56 2.61 12.91
N GLY A 92 3.47 1.63 12.79
CA GLY A 92 3.21 0.23 13.20
C GLY A 92 2.24 -0.50 12.28
N GLU A 93 2.13 -0.01 11.04
CA GLU A 93 1.19 -0.42 9.99
C GLU A 93 1.88 -1.17 8.84
#